data_AF-A0A1U7JFT1-F1
#
_entry.id   AF-A0A1U7JFT1-F1
#
_cell.length_a   1.000
_cell.length_b   1.000
_cell.length_c   1.000
_cell.angle_alpha   90.00
_cell.angle_beta   90.00
_cell.angle_gamma   90.00
#
_symmetry.space_group_name_H-M   'P 1'
#
loop_
_entity.id
_entity.type
_entity.pdbx_description
1 polymer ?
#
loop_
_entity_poly.entity_id
_entity_poly.type
_entity_poly.pdbx_seq_one_letter_code
_entity_poly.pdbx_strand_id
1 'polypeptide(L)'
;MTLKVLRRRLSSIALVALTSMSVGALALPEDARASRIENPIAVFNGLDKITGRIIDFDVYIGETVQFGALQVTPRVCYTRPPTEAAKTTAFIEVDEVTLNNEVQRIFTGWMFAANPGVHAVEHGVYDIWLVDCKKYSDVPPPEGYSGPPVADAPEYDPLAGDDFESTGEIPLPPVHPYR
;
A
#
# COMPACT_ATOMS: atom_id res chain seq x y z
N MET A 1 -11.13 78.96 -36.48
CA MET A 1 -10.34 77.70 -36.37
C MET A 1 -11.17 76.55 -36.94
N THR A 2 -10.60 75.81 -37.88
CA THR A 2 -11.27 74.99 -38.92
C THR A 2 -11.56 73.53 -38.53
N LEU A 3 -12.74 73.04 -38.96
CA LEU A 3 -13.14 71.63 -39.12
C LEU A 3 -12.20 70.84 -40.07
N LYS A 4 -12.07 69.50 -39.87
CA LYS A 4 -12.26 68.46 -40.91
C LYS A 4 -11.96 67.01 -40.46
N VAL A 5 -13.05 66.26 -40.25
CA VAL A 5 -13.41 64.96 -40.85
C VAL A 5 -12.40 64.24 -41.78
N LEU A 6 -12.14 62.96 -41.44
CA LEU A 6 -11.96 61.74 -42.28
C LEU A 6 -10.88 61.70 -43.37
N ARG A 7 -10.06 60.63 -43.38
CA ARG A 7 -9.85 59.76 -44.57
C ARG A 7 -8.96 58.54 -44.27
N ARG A 8 -9.55 57.35 -44.48
CA ARG A 8 -8.86 56.06 -44.65
C ARG A 8 -7.85 56.16 -45.80
N ARG A 9 -6.70 55.51 -45.65
CA ARG A 9 -5.94 54.96 -46.79
C ARG A 9 -5.64 53.49 -46.52
N LEU A 10 -6.35 52.62 -47.23
CA LEU A 10 -5.89 51.26 -47.51
C LEU A 10 -4.81 51.35 -48.59
N SER A 11 -3.66 50.72 -48.36
CA SER A 11 -2.65 50.30 -49.36
C SER A 11 -1.48 49.72 -48.56
N SER A 12 -0.82 48.62 -48.87
CA SER A 12 -0.98 47.57 -49.87
C SER A 12 -0.18 46.35 -49.35
N ILE A 13 -0.59 45.17 -49.79
CA ILE A 13 0.05 43.86 -49.56
C ILE A 13 1.49 43.85 -50.09
N ALA A 14 2.47 43.32 -49.33
CA ALA A 14 3.40 42.25 -49.75
C ALA A 14 4.59 42.04 -48.78
N LEU A 15 4.69 40.80 -48.29
CA LEU A 15 5.87 39.97 -47.92
C LEU A 15 7.14 40.65 -47.35
N VAL A 16 7.60 40.20 -46.17
CA VAL A 16 8.67 39.18 -45.99
C VAL A 16 8.67 38.73 -44.51
N ALA A 17 8.84 37.42 -44.33
CA ALA A 17 8.80 36.69 -43.08
C ALA A 17 9.94 37.03 -42.10
N LEU A 18 9.64 36.97 -40.79
CA LEU A 18 10.52 36.40 -39.77
C LEU A 18 9.66 35.92 -38.60
N THR A 19 9.40 34.63 -38.67
CA THR A 19 8.77 33.76 -37.68
C THR A 19 9.55 33.75 -36.37
N SER A 20 8.93 34.19 -35.29
CA SER A 20 9.31 33.81 -33.92
C SER A 20 8.07 33.27 -33.22
N MET A 21 7.57 32.16 -33.75
CA MET A 21 6.56 31.34 -33.08
C MET A 21 7.34 30.48 -32.09
N SER A 22 7.52 30.99 -30.87
CA SER A 22 8.11 30.27 -29.75
C SER A 22 7.24 29.05 -29.49
N VAL A 23 7.67 27.91 -30.02
CA VAL A 23 7.15 26.59 -29.68
C VAL A 23 7.50 26.37 -28.20
N GLY A 24 6.55 26.73 -27.34
CA GLY A 24 6.56 26.28 -25.96
C GLY A 24 6.43 24.77 -25.98
N ALA A 25 7.50 24.07 -25.65
CA ALA A 25 7.47 22.65 -25.40
C ALA A 25 6.49 22.40 -24.24
N LEU A 26 5.29 21.93 -24.58
CA LEU A 26 4.38 21.33 -23.62
C LEU A 26 5.02 20.01 -23.17
N ALA A 27 5.86 20.08 -22.15
CA ALA A 27 6.21 18.91 -21.37
C ALA A 27 4.89 18.40 -20.75
N LEU A 28 4.36 17.31 -21.30
CA LEU A 28 3.29 16.58 -20.65
C LEU A 28 3.84 16.10 -19.31
N PRO A 29 3.17 16.35 -18.17
CA PRO A 29 3.59 15.76 -16.91
C PRO A 29 3.55 14.24 -17.07
N GLU A 30 4.69 13.57 -16.89
CA GLU A 30 4.70 12.12 -16.71
C GLU A 30 3.96 11.83 -15.40
N ASP A 31 2.78 11.21 -15.52
CA ASP A 31 2.05 10.68 -14.37
C ASP A 31 2.94 9.65 -13.66
N ALA A 32 3.58 10.08 -12.57
CA ALA A 32 4.24 9.18 -11.64
C ALA A 32 3.17 8.25 -11.05
N ARG A 33 3.04 7.05 -11.62
CA ARG A 33 2.19 5.97 -11.11
C ARG A 33 2.73 5.56 -9.74
N ALA A 34 2.19 6.13 -8.66
CA ALA A 34 2.42 5.66 -7.30
C ALA A 34 1.74 4.28 -7.15
N SER A 35 2.41 3.23 -7.60
CA SER A 35 1.90 1.86 -7.57
C SER A 35 1.86 1.37 -6.14
N ARG A 36 0.65 1.13 -5.61
CA ARG A 36 0.48 0.45 -4.31
C ARG A 36 0.52 -1.05 -4.55
N ILE A 37 1.16 -1.77 -3.65
CA ILE A 37 1.22 -3.23 -3.68
C ILE A 37 0.17 -3.73 -2.69
N GLU A 38 -0.79 -4.50 -3.18
CA GLU A 38 -1.79 -5.15 -2.33
C GLU A 38 -1.18 -6.39 -1.67
N ASN A 39 -1.44 -6.55 -0.38
CA ASN A 39 -0.92 -7.66 0.39
C ASN A 39 -2.06 -8.46 1.02
N PRO A 40 -1.94 -9.79 1.07
CA PRO A 40 -2.95 -10.71 1.62
C PRO A 40 -3.01 -10.72 3.15
N ILE A 41 -1.96 -10.23 3.82
CA ILE A 41 -1.80 -10.31 5.28
C ILE A 41 -1.47 -8.93 5.83
N ALA A 42 -2.15 -8.56 6.91
CA ALA A 42 -1.87 -7.39 7.73
C ALA A 42 -1.29 -7.83 9.09
N VAL A 43 -0.21 -7.20 9.52
CA VAL A 43 0.49 -7.51 10.76
C VAL A 43 0.16 -6.45 11.79
N PHE A 44 -0.35 -6.87 12.93
CA PHE A 44 -0.72 -5.98 14.03
C PHE A 44 0.12 -6.26 15.26
N ASN A 45 0.32 -5.21 16.05
CA ASN A 45 0.74 -5.34 17.43
C ASN A 45 -0.48 -5.07 18.31
N GLY A 46 -0.67 -5.92 19.31
CA GLY A 46 -1.65 -5.76 20.37
C GLY A 46 -0.95 -5.56 21.71
N LEU A 47 -1.20 -4.44 22.39
CA LEU A 47 -0.77 -4.20 23.77
C LEU A 47 -1.92 -4.53 24.71
N ASP A 48 -1.68 -5.40 25.68
CA ASP A 48 -2.53 -5.54 26.85
C ASP A 48 -2.03 -4.60 27.95
N LYS A 49 -2.80 -3.56 28.28
CA LYS A 49 -2.45 -2.55 29.31
C LYS A 49 -2.48 -3.12 30.73
N ILE A 50 -3.15 -4.25 30.95
CA ILE A 50 -3.21 -4.90 32.27
C ILE A 50 -1.91 -5.65 32.54
N THR A 51 -1.43 -6.40 31.56
CA THR A 51 -0.22 -7.22 31.70
C THR A 51 1.05 -6.51 31.22
N GLY A 52 0.92 -5.43 30.46
CA GLY A 52 2.03 -4.70 29.82
C GLY A 52 2.70 -5.48 28.68
N ARG A 53 2.07 -6.53 28.16
CA ARG A 53 2.64 -7.37 27.09
C ARG A 53 2.18 -6.88 25.73
N ILE A 54 3.12 -6.81 24.80
CA ILE A 54 2.87 -6.58 23.37
C ILE A 54 3.02 -7.93 22.67
N ILE A 55 2.04 -8.29 21.86
CA ILE A 55 2.11 -9.44 20.97
C ILE A 55 1.91 -9.01 19.53
N ASP A 56 2.64 -9.66 18.63
CA ASP A 56 2.43 -9.57 17.20
C ASP A 56 1.48 -10.68 16.74
N PHE A 57 0.60 -10.34 15.81
CA PHE A 57 -0.27 -11.32 15.17
C PHE A 57 -0.53 -10.93 13.72
N ASP A 58 -0.46 -11.94 12.85
CA ASP A 58 -0.78 -11.83 11.44
C ASP A 58 -2.29 -12.07 11.25
N VAL A 59 -2.94 -11.26 10.41
CA VAL A 59 -4.36 -11.38 10.08
C VAL A 59 -4.54 -11.36 8.58
N TYR A 60 -5.24 -12.36 8.05
CA TYR A 60 -5.55 -12.40 6.63
C TYR A 60 -6.61 -11.36 6.27
N ILE A 61 -6.51 -10.79 5.06
CA ILE A 61 -7.50 -9.82 4.58
C ILE A 61 -8.90 -10.44 4.52
N GLY A 62 -9.85 -9.81 5.22
CA GLY A 62 -11.23 -10.26 5.32
C GLY A 62 -11.49 -11.27 6.44
N GLU A 63 -10.46 -11.73 7.14
CA GLU A 63 -10.57 -12.54 8.34
C GLU A 63 -10.81 -11.65 9.57
N THR A 64 -11.51 -12.19 10.56
CA THR A 64 -11.68 -11.55 11.87
C THR A 64 -10.89 -12.34 12.92
N VAL A 65 -9.88 -11.70 13.50
CA VAL A 65 -9.07 -12.29 14.58
C VAL A 65 -9.40 -11.61 15.91
N GLN A 66 -9.44 -12.38 16.98
CA GLN A 66 -9.74 -11.87 18.33
C GLN A 66 -8.46 -11.60 19.12
N PHE A 67 -8.31 -10.38 19.62
CA PHE A 67 -7.29 -9.96 20.57
C PHE A 67 -7.96 -9.44 21.86
N GLY A 68 -7.98 -10.28 22.90
CA GLY A 68 -8.68 -9.98 24.14
C GLY A 68 -10.18 -9.78 23.92
N ALA A 69 -10.67 -8.57 24.21
CA ALA A 69 -12.07 -8.17 23.96
C ALA A 69 -12.29 -7.56 22.57
N LEU A 70 -11.24 -7.39 21.76
CA LEU A 70 -11.32 -6.76 20.45
C LEU A 70 -11.32 -7.79 19.33
N GLN A 71 -12.16 -7.58 18.33
CA GLN A 71 -12.21 -8.32 17.08
C GLN A 71 -11.69 -7.41 15.96
N VAL A 72 -10.59 -7.80 15.34
CA VAL A 72 -9.89 -7.02 14.31
C VAL A 72 -10.14 -7.64 12.95
N THR A 73 -10.65 -6.82 12.02
CA THR A 73 -10.93 -7.24 10.64
C THR A 73 -10.27 -6.28 9.65
N PRO A 74 -9.08 -6.60 9.12
CA PRO A 74 -8.48 -5.82 8.05
C PRO A 74 -9.21 -6.07 6.72
N ARG A 75 -9.58 -5.01 6.01
CA ARG A 75 -10.23 -5.11 4.69
C ARG A 75 -9.27 -4.98 3.53
N VAL A 76 -8.22 -4.17 3.71
CA VAL A 76 -7.13 -4.01 2.72
C VAL A 76 -5.83 -3.68 3.46
N CYS A 77 -4.70 -4.10 2.90
CA CYS A 77 -3.37 -3.75 3.39
C CYS A 77 -2.44 -3.47 2.20
N TYR A 78 -1.88 -2.25 2.16
CA TYR A 78 -1.03 -1.77 1.08
C TYR A 78 0.38 -1.46 1.54
N THR A 79 1.36 -1.87 0.74
CA THR A 79 2.76 -1.45 0.86
C THR A 79 3.17 -0.67 -0.39
N ARG A 80 4.38 -0.10 -0.35
CA ARG A 80 4.98 0.63 -1.47
C ARG A 80 6.20 -0.10 -2.02
N PRO A 81 6.51 0.08 -3.32
CA PRO A 81 7.73 -0.45 -3.88
C PRO A 81 8.96 0.17 -3.20
N PRO A 82 10.10 -0.54 -3.21
CA PRO A 82 11.33 -0.10 -2.55
C PRO A 82 11.93 1.17 -3.17
N THR A 83 11.48 1.58 -4.35
CA THR A 83 11.90 2.82 -5.03
C THR A 83 11.25 4.08 -4.44
N GLU A 84 10.25 3.95 -3.58
CA GLU A 84 9.57 5.07 -2.90
C GLU A 84 9.77 4.98 -1.38
N ALA A 85 9.54 6.07 -0.66
CA ALA A 85 9.51 6.07 0.80
C ALA A 85 8.52 5.01 1.33
N ALA A 86 9.03 4.14 2.21
CA ALA A 86 8.26 3.07 2.83
C ALA A 86 7.01 3.64 3.51
N LYS A 87 5.84 3.19 3.06
CA LYS A 87 4.56 3.56 3.64
C LYS A 87 3.63 2.37 3.57
N THR A 88 3.32 1.86 4.75
CA THR A 88 2.36 0.77 4.91
C THR A 88 1.07 1.33 5.51
N THR A 89 -0.06 0.98 4.90
CA THR A 89 -1.38 1.43 5.35
C THR A 89 -2.41 0.34 5.18
N ALA A 90 -3.35 0.26 6.12
CA ALA A 90 -4.43 -0.71 6.09
C ALA A 90 -5.75 -0.02 6.43
N PHE A 91 -6.84 -0.44 5.80
CA PHE A 91 -8.17 -0.08 6.25
C PHE A 91 -8.69 -1.20 7.12
N ILE A 92 -9.08 -0.86 8.35
CA ILE A 92 -9.48 -1.87 9.33
C ILE A 92 -10.80 -1.50 9.99
N GLU A 93 -11.50 -2.52 10.41
CA GLU A 93 -12.66 -2.46 11.27
C GLU A 93 -12.30 -3.16 12.58
N VAL A 94 -12.60 -2.50 13.71
CA VAL A 94 -12.42 -3.11 15.03
C VAL A 94 -13.73 -3.03 15.78
N ASP A 95 -14.17 -4.20 16.22
CA ASP A 95 -15.33 -4.38 17.07
C ASP A 95 -14.89 -4.77 18.49
N GLU A 96 -15.61 -4.30 19.51
CA GLU A 96 -15.43 -4.70 20.89
C GLU A 96 -16.55 -5.66 21.29
N VAL A 97 -16.16 -6.74 21.97
CA VAL A 97 -17.09 -7.67 22.61
C VAL A 97 -17.23 -7.28 24.08
N THR A 98 -18.40 -6.77 24.45
CA THR A 98 -18.66 -6.32 25.82
C THR A 98 -18.85 -7.50 26.78
N LEU A 99 -18.86 -7.23 28.08
CA LEU A 99 -19.16 -8.24 29.11
C LEU A 99 -20.55 -8.88 28.97
N ASN A 100 -21.49 -8.19 28.32
CA ASN A 100 -22.83 -8.70 28.03
C ASN A 100 -22.87 -9.49 26.71
N ASN A 101 -21.72 -9.75 26.09
CA ASN A 101 -21.57 -10.43 24.81
C ASN A 101 -22.24 -9.69 23.64
N GLU A 102 -22.29 -8.36 23.72
CA GLU A 102 -22.72 -7.48 22.64
C GLU A 102 -21.49 -7.06 21.82
N VAL A 103 -21.62 -7.06 20.49
CA VAL A 103 -20.55 -6.68 19.57
C VAL A 103 -20.81 -5.26 19.08
N GLN A 104 -19.88 -4.34 19.35
CA GLN A 104 -19.99 -2.94 18.95
C GLN A 104 -18.78 -2.47 18.14
N ARG A 105 -19.02 -1.77 17.04
CA ARG A 105 -17.95 -1.15 16.24
C ARG A 105 -17.34 0.03 16.98
N ILE A 106 -16.08 -0.09 17.39
CA ILE A 106 -15.36 1.00 18.06
C ILE A 106 -14.44 1.77 17.12
N PHE A 107 -14.02 1.15 16.01
CA PHE A 107 -13.14 1.79 15.03
C PHE A 107 -13.43 1.33 13.61
N THR A 108 -13.35 2.26 12.66
CA THR A 108 -13.37 2.00 11.22
C THR A 108 -12.56 3.08 10.55
N GLY A 109 -11.44 2.71 9.94
CA GLY A 109 -10.57 3.72 9.34
C GLY A 109 -9.24 3.20 8.84
N TRP A 110 -8.44 4.14 8.34
CA TRP A 110 -7.10 3.90 7.87
C TRP A 110 -6.09 3.95 9.01
N MET A 111 -5.28 2.91 9.12
CA MET A 111 -4.09 2.88 9.97
C MET A 111 -2.82 3.06 9.14
N PHE A 112 -1.79 3.62 9.78
CA PHE A 112 -0.48 3.87 9.16
C PHE A 112 0.62 3.27 10.02
N ALA A 113 1.35 2.30 9.49
CA ALA A 113 2.43 1.64 10.23
C ALA A 113 3.55 2.61 10.64
N ALA A 114 3.89 3.56 9.76
CA ALA A 114 4.94 4.54 10.01
C ALA A 114 4.58 5.59 11.07
N ASN A 115 3.29 5.76 11.38
CA ASN A 115 2.85 6.67 12.42
C ASN A 115 1.59 6.14 13.13
N PRO A 116 1.77 5.15 14.02
CA PRO A 116 0.67 4.54 14.76
C PRO A 116 -0.13 5.57 15.57
N GLY A 117 0.53 6.59 16.13
CA GLY A 117 -0.10 7.56 17.03
C GLY A 117 -1.17 8.47 16.42
N VAL A 118 -1.37 8.48 15.10
CA VAL A 118 -2.43 9.28 14.45
C VAL A 118 -3.74 8.50 14.37
N HIS A 119 -3.67 7.18 14.17
CA HIS A 119 -4.84 6.36 13.88
C HIS A 119 -4.74 4.94 14.46
N ALA A 120 -4.09 4.76 15.61
CA ALA A 120 -4.17 3.50 16.37
C ALA A 120 -5.54 3.36 17.06
N VAL A 121 -5.93 2.12 17.38
CA VAL A 121 -7.07 1.86 18.24
C VAL A 121 -6.56 1.88 19.68
N GLU A 122 -7.03 2.88 20.42
CA GLU A 122 -6.74 3.06 21.83
C GLU A 122 -7.98 2.65 22.63
N HIS A 123 -7.98 1.43 23.18
CA HIS A 123 -9.04 0.96 24.05
C HIS A 123 -8.59 1.03 25.53
N GLY A 124 -9.54 1.08 26.47
CA GLY A 124 -9.22 1.28 27.89
C GLY A 124 -8.32 0.18 28.49
N VAL A 125 -8.34 -1.00 27.87
CA VAL A 125 -7.62 -2.21 28.32
C VAL A 125 -6.60 -2.70 27.27
N TYR A 126 -6.88 -2.49 25.98
CA TYR A 126 -6.10 -3.05 24.88
C TYR A 126 -5.75 -1.94 23.89
N ASP A 127 -4.57 -1.96 23.28
CA ASP A 127 -4.27 -1.11 22.12
C ASP A 127 -3.91 -1.97 20.94
N ILE A 128 -4.32 -1.55 19.74
CA ILE A 128 -4.00 -2.24 18.50
C ILE A 128 -3.54 -1.24 17.45
N TRP A 129 -2.42 -1.56 16.81
CA TRP A 129 -1.92 -0.76 15.70
C TRP A 129 -1.29 -1.63 14.62
N LEU A 130 -1.38 -1.14 13.38
CA LEU A 130 -0.73 -1.74 12.22
C LEU A 130 0.79 -1.62 12.34
N VAL A 131 1.49 -2.69 11.99
CA VAL A 131 2.95 -2.78 12.00
C VAL A 131 3.48 -2.92 10.59
N ASP A 132 2.91 -3.82 9.80
CA ASP A 132 3.30 -4.03 8.42
C ASP A 132 2.22 -4.78 7.61
N CYS A 133 2.44 -4.97 6.31
CA CYS A 133 1.73 -5.94 5.50
C CYS A 133 2.73 -6.92 4.87
N LYS A 134 2.40 -8.20 4.87
CA LYS A 134 3.25 -9.26 4.32
C LYS A 134 2.55 -10.00 3.19
N LYS A 135 3.34 -10.64 2.33
CA LYS A 135 2.84 -11.53 1.27
C LYS A 135 2.72 -12.99 1.70
N TYR A 136 3.44 -13.38 2.74
CA TYR A 136 3.47 -14.72 3.30
C TYR A 136 3.34 -14.64 4.84
N SER A 137 2.86 -15.71 5.45
CA SER A 137 2.83 -15.92 6.91
C SER A 137 3.11 -17.39 7.20
N ASP A 138 3.69 -17.67 8.36
CA ASP A 138 3.89 -19.03 8.85
C ASP A 138 2.57 -19.68 9.29
N VAL A 139 1.54 -18.86 9.53
CA VAL A 139 0.19 -19.31 9.88
C VAL A 139 -0.57 -19.60 8.59
N PRO A 140 -1.13 -20.81 8.39
CA PRO A 140 -1.86 -21.12 7.17
C PRO A 140 -3.13 -20.25 7.02
N PRO A 141 -3.55 -19.94 5.79
CA PRO A 141 -4.79 -19.20 5.56
C PRO A 141 -6.02 -19.94 6.10
N PRO A 142 -7.07 -19.22 6.53
CA PRO A 142 -8.31 -19.84 6.98
C PRO A 142 -9.03 -20.59 5.83
N GLU A 143 -9.84 -21.58 6.19
CA GLU A 143 -10.65 -22.33 5.22
C GLU A 143 -11.59 -21.38 4.46
N GLY A 144 -11.57 -21.45 3.12
CA GLY A 144 -12.42 -20.60 2.28
C GLY A 144 -11.92 -19.16 2.13
N TYR A 145 -10.65 -18.87 2.44
CA TYR A 145 -10.04 -17.56 2.19
C TYR A 145 -10.24 -17.10 0.73
N SER A 146 -10.77 -15.89 0.58
CA SER A 146 -11.11 -15.29 -0.72
C SER A 146 -10.40 -13.94 -0.96
N GLY A 147 -9.34 -13.65 -0.20
CA GLY A 147 -8.59 -12.39 -0.32
C GLY A 147 -7.52 -12.41 -1.41
N PRO A 148 -6.60 -11.43 -1.41
CA PRO A 148 -5.46 -11.39 -2.34
C PRO A 148 -4.62 -12.68 -2.29
N PRO A 149 -3.88 -13.05 -3.36
CA PRO A 149 -3.09 -14.27 -3.37
C PRO A 149 -2.00 -14.24 -2.28
N VAL A 150 -1.92 -15.33 -1.50
CA VAL A 150 -0.86 -15.57 -0.52
C VAL A 150 0.33 -16.16 -1.24
N ALA A 151 1.51 -15.55 -1.07
CA ALA A 151 2.76 -16.10 -1.60
C ALA A 151 3.26 -17.22 -0.68
N ASP A 152 3.91 -18.21 -1.27
CA ASP A 152 4.59 -19.25 -0.50
C ASP A 152 5.70 -18.63 0.36
N ALA A 153 5.86 -19.16 1.58
CA ALA A 153 6.95 -18.75 2.44
C ALA A 153 8.28 -19.05 1.74
N PRO A 154 9.25 -18.11 1.73
CA PRO A 154 10.57 -18.40 1.19
C PRO A 154 11.19 -19.54 1.99
N GLU A 155 11.54 -20.63 1.30
CA GLU A 155 12.23 -21.76 1.92
C GLU A 155 13.63 -21.30 2.34
N TYR A 156 13.82 -21.12 3.64
CA TYR A 156 15.14 -20.82 4.19
C TYR A 156 15.94 -22.11 4.27
N ASP A 157 16.88 -22.31 3.32
CA ASP A 157 17.89 -23.36 3.42
C ASP A 157 19.08 -22.83 4.24
N PRO A 158 19.27 -23.27 5.50
CA PRO A 158 20.39 -22.84 6.34
C PRO A 158 21.76 -23.22 5.79
N LEU A 159 21.84 -24.07 4.76
CA LEU A 159 23.07 -24.45 4.07
C LEU A 159 23.36 -23.60 2.83
N ALA A 160 22.38 -22.85 2.32
CA ALA A 160 22.51 -22.13 1.05
C ALA A 160 23.21 -20.76 1.15
N GLY A 161 23.38 -20.21 2.37
CA GLY A 161 23.95 -18.88 2.56
C GLY A 161 23.00 -17.76 2.14
N ASP A 162 23.28 -16.53 2.60
CA ASP A 162 22.40 -15.37 2.50
C ASP A 162 22.23 -14.82 1.06
N ASP A 163 22.98 -15.36 0.10
CA ASP A 163 23.06 -14.92 -1.30
C ASP A 163 22.20 -15.74 -2.27
N PHE A 164 21.48 -16.77 -1.79
CA PHE A 164 20.63 -17.61 -2.62
C PHE A 164 19.14 -17.27 -2.47
N GLU A 165 18.56 -16.64 -3.49
CA GLU A 165 17.10 -16.47 -3.62
C GLU A 165 16.53 -17.72 -4.32
N SER A 166 15.81 -18.57 -3.58
CA SER A 166 15.17 -19.77 -4.12
C SER A 166 14.07 -19.36 -5.11
N THR A 167 14.36 -19.46 -6.40
CA THR A 167 13.42 -19.13 -7.48
C THR A 167 12.41 -20.26 -7.75
N GLY A 168 12.43 -21.35 -6.97
CA GLY A 168 11.57 -22.52 -7.15
C GLY A 168 11.82 -23.33 -8.42
N GLU A 169 12.68 -22.85 -9.32
CA GLU A 169 13.05 -23.52 -10.56
C GLU A 169 14.26 -24.43 -10.29
N ILE A 170 14.07 -25.76 -10.33
CA ILE A 170 15.17 -26.72 -10.29
C ILE A 170 15.99 -26.52 -11.58
N PRO A 171 17.26 -26.06 -11.54
CA PRO A 171 18.05 -25.94 -12.75
C PRO A 171 18.27 -27.34 -13.30
N LEU A 172 17.64 -27.64 -14.44
CA LEU A 172 17.95 -28.88 -15.16
C LEU A 172 19.43 -28.82 -15.52
N PRO A 173 20.22 -29.87 -15.24
CA PRO A 173 21.61 -29.90 -15.65
C PRO A 173 21.66 -29.69 -17.17
N PRO A 174 22.64 -28.92 -17.68
CA PRO A 174 22.80 -28.75 -19.12
C PRO A 174 22.90 -30.14 -19.74
N VAL A 175 21.99 -30.43 -20.68
CA VAL A 175 22.04 -31.65 -21.48
C VAL A 175 23.37 -31.65 -22.21
N HIS A 176 24.35 -32.41 -21.72
CA HIS A 176 25.63 -32.58 -22.38
C HIS A 176 25.36 -33.20 -23.76
N PRO A 177 25.60 -32.48 -24.86
CA PRO A 177 25.26 -32.96 -26.18
C PRO A 177 26.41 -33.81 -26.73
N TYR A 178 26.96 -34.76 -25.97
CA TYR A 178 28.00 -35.67 -26.47
C TYR A 178 27.95 -37.03 -25.77
N ARG A 179 27.20 -37.94 -26.39
CA ARG A 179 27.71 -39.25 -26.79
C ARG A 179 28.28 -39.11 -28.20
#